data_AF-A0A934D9Z6-F1
#
_entry.id   AF-A0A934D9Z6-F1
#
_cell.length_a   1.000
_cell.length_b   1.000
_cell.length_c   1.000
_cell.angle_alpha   90.00
_cell.angle_beta   90.00
_cell.angle_gamma   90.00
#
_symmetry.space_group_name_H-M   'P 1'
#
loop_
_entity.id
_entity.type
_entity.pdbx_description
1 polymer ?
#
loop_
_entity_poly.entity_id
_entity_poly.type
_entity_poly.pdbx_seq_one_letter_code
_entity_poly.pdbx_strand_id
1 'polypeptide(L)'
;MLRQRAKEGGKSREQMTAERDQKMYISNLLRENKTNIDGQWKEARDRKVGAFIITADHLTANGLLSDMEVATVIRRWMFDTYGDQLALDRYDGATGHIRFLVSESE
;
A
#
# COMPACT_ATOMS: atom_id res chain seq x y z
N MET A 1 11.60 -38.18 -18.58
CA MET A 1 11.41 -37.18 -17.51
C MET A 1 12.04 -35.87 -17.96
N LEU A 2 11.26 -34.92 -18.51
CA LEU A 2 11.76 -33.60 -18.87
C LEU A 2 11.61 -32.66 -17.67
N ARG A 3 12.74 -32.27 -17.05
CA ARG A 3 12.79 -31.11 -16.17
C ARG A 3 12.75 -29.86 -17.05
N GLN A 4 11.57 -29.29 -17.25
CA GLN A 4 11.47 -27.94 -17.82
C GLN A 4 11.98 -26.96 -16.78
N ARG A 5 13.09 -26.30 -17.13
CA ARG A 5 13.70 -25.19 -16.42
C ARG A 5 12.66 -24.08 -16.31
N ALA A 6 12.33 -23.68 -15.09
CA ALA A 6 11.69 -22.40 -14.84
C ALA A 6 12.59 -21.32 -15.46
N LYS A 7 12.08 -20.62 -16.47
CA LYS A 7 12.69 -19.38 -16.95
C LYS A 7 12.35 -18.32 -15.92
N GLU A 8 13.24 -18.14 -14.93
CA GLU A 8 13.32 -16.88 -14.21
C GLU A 8 13.74 -15.81 -15.23
N GLY A 9 12.75 -15.14 -15.81
CA GLY A 9 12.95 -13.99 -16.67
C GLY A 9 13.44 -12.83 -15.82
N GLY A 10 14.75 -12.58 -15.82
CA GLY A 10 15.32 -11.40 -15.17
C GLY A 10 14.68 -10.13 -15.71
N LYS A 11 14.15 -9.29 -14.82
CA LYS A 11 13.57 -7.99 -15.17
C LYS A 11 14.63 -7.12 -15.85
N SER A 12 14.24 -6.35 -16.87
CA SER A 12 15.13 -5.38 -17.50
C SER A 12 15.58 -4.33 -16.46
N ARG A 13 16.80 -3.78 -16.61
CA ARG A 13 17.34 -2.72 -15.74
C ARG A 13 16.43 -1.49 -15.70
N GLU A 14 15.80 -1.17 -16.82
CA GLU A 14 14.83 -0.08 -16.95
C GLU A 14 13.56 -0.36 -16.13
N GLN A 15 13.04 -1.59 -16.22
CA GLN A 15 11.88 -2.03 -15.44
C GLN A 15 12.16 -1.99 -13.94
N MET A 16 13.33 -2.44 -13.49
CA MET A 16 13.72 -2.38 -12.08
C MET A 16 13.81 -0.93 -11.57
N THR A 17 14.25 0.00 -12.42
CA THR A 17 14.35 1.42 -12.06
C THR A 17 12.95 2.02 -11.93
N ALA A 18 12.09 1.78 -12.92
CA ALA A 18 10.71 2.26 -12.92
C ALA A 18 9.90 1.73 -11.73
N GLU A 19 10.07 0.44 -11.37
CA GLU A 19 9.46 -0.14 -10.17
C GLU A 19 9.94 0.53 -8.89
N ARG A 20 11.25 0.80 -8.77
CA ARG A 20 11.81 1.51 -7.62
C ARG A 20 11.23 2.92 -7.52
N ASP A 21 11.14 3.64 -8.62
CA ASP A 21 10.62 5.00 -8.66
C ASP A 21 9.14 5.04 -8.28
N GLN A 22 8.32 4.08 -8.76
CA GLN A 22 6.92 3.97 -8.34
C GLN A 22 6.78 3.66 -6.84
N LYS A 23 7.64 2.79 -6.27
CA LYS A 23 7.65 2.53 -4.81
C LYS A 23 7.99 3.78 -3.99
N MET A 24 8.94 4.60 -4.47
CA MET A 24 9.28 5.87 -3.83
C MET A 24 8.13 6.88 -3.94
N TYR A 25 7.49 6.97 -5.11
CA TYR A 25 6.32 7.81 -5.33
C TYR A 25 5.17 7.47 -4.38
N ILE A 26 4.80 6.19 -4.27
CA ILE A 26 3.74 5.74 -3.34
C ILE A 26 4.10 6.13 -1.90
N SER A 27 5.36 5.94 -1.50
CA SER A 27 5.81 6.27 -0.14
C SER A 27 5.73 7.79 0.15
N ASN A 28 6.06 8.62 -0.83
CA ASN A 28 5.94 10.07 -0.70
C ASN A 28 4.47 10.51 -0.64
N LEU A 29 3.61 9.93 -1.48
CA LEU A 29 2.18 10.22 -1.47
C LEU A 29 1.53 9.87 -0.11
N LEU A 30 1.92 8.74 0.49
CA LEU A 30 1.45 8.37 1.84
C LEU A 30 1.94 9.36 2.90
N ARG A 31 3.20 9.82 2.83
CA ARG A 31 3.74 10.85 3.74
C ARG A 31 3.02 12.19 3.59
N GLU A 32 2.77 12.62 2.37
CA GLU A 32 2.04 13.88 2.08
C GLU A 32 0.59 13.81 2.56
N ASN A 33 -0.06 12.64 2.43
CA ASN A 33 -1.43 12.42 2.89
C ASN A 33 -1.53 12.03 4.37
N LYS A 34 -0.42 11.99 5.12
CA LYS A 34 -0.42 11.53 6.51
C LYS A 34 -1.43 12.28 7.38
N THR A 35 -1.51 13.60 7.25
CA THR A 35 -2.45 14.42 8.02
C THR A 35 -3.91 14.01 7.79
N ASN A 36 -4.27 13.66 6.55
CA ASN A 36 -5.60 13.18 6.22
C ASN A 36 -5.85 11.78 6.82
N ILE A 37 -4.87 10.87 6.70
CA ILE A 37 -4.94 9.53 7.29
C ILE A 37 -5.08 9.61 8.82
N ASP A 38 -4.32 10.49 9.48
CA ASP A 38 -4.41 10.73 10.92
C ASP A 38 -5.80 11.24 11.32
N GLY A 39 -6.37 12.15 10.52
CA GLY A 39 -7.72 12.68 10.74
C GLY A 39 -8.80 11.59 10.64
N GLN A 40 -8.76 10.78 9.58
CA GLN A 40 -9.69 9.67 9.37
C GLN A 40 -9.52 8.58 10.44
N TRP A 41 -8.29 8.28 10.84
CA TRP A 41 -8.01 7.33 11.90
C TRP A 41 -8.56 7.82 13.25
N LYS A 42 -8.35 9.09 13.60
CA LYS A 42 -8.92 9.69 14.81
C LYS A 42 -10.45 9.66 14.78
N GLU A 43 -11.07 10.06 13.67
CA GLU A 43 -12.53 10.03 13.50
C GLU A 43 -13.09 8.60 13.64
N ALA A 44 -12.43 7.61 13.06
CA ALA A 44 -12.81 6.21 13.17
C ALA A 44 -12.71 5.71 14.63
N ARG A 45 -11.65 6.08 15.36
CA ARG A 45 -11.50 5.77 16.79
C ARG A 45 -12.58 6.43 17.64
N ASP A 46 -12.82 7.72 17.45
CA ASP A 46 -13.81 8.50 18.21
C ASP A 46 -15.23 7.93 18.00
N ARG A 47 -15.50 7.39 16.80
CA ARG A 47 -16.78 6.76 16.44
C ARG A 47 -16.84 5.26 16.70
N LYS A 48 -15.79 4.64 17.24
CA LYS A 48 -15.68 3.18 17.45
C LYS A 48 -15.93 2.36 16.17
N VAL A 49 -15.41 2.86 15.04
CA VAL A 49 -15.45 2.17 13.75
C VAL A 49 -14.14 1.41 13.57
N GLY A 50 -14.20 0.09 13.40
CA GLY A 50 -13.01 -0.75 13.27
C GLY A 50 -12.25 -0.63 11.94
N ALA A 51 -12.75 0.14 10.97
CA ALA A 51 -12.10 0.34 9.69
C ALA A 51 -12.52 1.65 9.01
N PHE A 52 -11.65 2.20 8.18
CA PHE A 52 -11.99 3.31 7.29
C PHE A 52 -11.34 3.13 5.91
N ILE A 53 -11.85 3.88 4.93
CA ILE A 53 -11.38 3.82 3.54
C ILE A 53 -10.90 5.21 3.15
N ILE A 54 -9.74 5.28 2.51
CA ILE A 54 -9.31 6.46 1.76
C ILE A 54 -9.24 6.11 0.27
N THR A 55 -9.37 7.12 -0.57
CA THR A 55 -9.12 7.00 -2.01
C THR A 55 -7.74 7.57 -2.31
N ALA A 56 -6.91 6.77 -2.96
CA ALA A 56 -5.61 7.15 -3.48
C ALA A 56 -5.57 6.75 -4.95
N ASP A 57 -5.83 7.73 -5.82
CA ASP A 57 -5.83 7.48 -7.25
C ASP A 57 -4.41 7.14 -7.74
N HIS A 58 -4.36 6.32 -8.79
CA HIS A 58 -3.17 6.11 -9.61
C HIS A 58 -1.97 5.39 -8.97
N LEU A 59 -2.10 4.68 -7.84
CA LEU A 59 -0.96 3.95 -7.27
C LEU A 59 -0.47 2.79 -8.16
N THR A 60 -1.29 2.30 -9.09
CA THR A 60 -0.97 1.25 -10.08
C THR A 60 -0.95 1.75 -11.53
N ALA A 61 -1.09 3.06 -11.78
CA ALA A 61 -1.45 3.62 -13.10
C ALA A 61 -0.51 3.26 -14.26
N ASN A 62 0.73 2.85 -13.97
CA ASN A 62 1.72 2.49 -15.00
C ASN A 62 1.91 0.97 -15.18
N GLY A 63 1.16 0.13 -14.43
CA GLY A 63 1.26 -1.33 -14.49
C GLY A 63 2.63 -1.90 -14.08
N LEU A 64 3.54 -1.08 -13.54
CA LEU A 64 4.89 -1.53 -13.15
C LEU A 64 4.86 -2.31 -11.83
N LEU A 65 3.93 -1.96 -10.93
CA LEU A 65 3.69 -2.68 -9.69
C LEU A 65 2.33 -3.37 -9.74
N SER A 66 2.30 -4.62 -9.30
CA SER A 66 1.07 -5.33 -8.99
C SER A 66 0.41 -4.75 -7.73
N ASP A 67 -0.90 -4.98 -7.57
CA ASP A 67 -1.64 -4.61 -6.35
C ASP A 67 -0.99 -5.16 -5.08
N MET A 68 -0.41 -6.36 -5.15
CA MET A 68 0.30 -6.96 -4.03
C MET A 68 1.59 -6.21 -3.67
N GLU A 69 2.33 -5.73 -4.66
CA GLU A 69 3.52 -4.91 -4.43
C GLU A 69 3.16 -3.54 -3.86
N VAL A 70 2.10 -2.90 -4.36
CA VAL A 70 1.57 -1.65 -3.79
C VAL A 70 1.12 -1.86 -2.34
N ALA A 71 0.34 -2.91 -2.07
CA ALA A 71 -0.07 -3.26 -0.72
C ALA A 71 1.12 -3.53 0.21
N THR A 72 2.22 -4.09 -0.32
CA THR A 72 3.46 -4.31 0.46
C THR A 72 4.13 -2.99 0.84
N VAL A 73 4.20 -2.03 -0.09
CA VAL A 73 4.72 -0.68 0.20
C VAL A 73 3.87 0.02 1.26
N ILE A 74 2.54 -0.03 1.10
CA ILE A 74 1.61 0.56 2.08
C ILE A 74 1.79 -0.10 3.44
N ARG A 75 1.81 -1.44 3.54
CA ARG A 75 2.04 -2.15 4.82
C ARG A 75 3.35 -1.75 5.48
N ARG A 76 4.43 -1.62 4.71
CA ARG A 76 5.73 -1.22 5.25
C ARG A 76 5.66 0.18 5.85
N TRP A 77 5.11 1.14 5.10
CA TRP A 77 4.94 2.51 5.56
C TRP A 77 4.04 2.60 6.79
N MET A 78 2.95 1.81 6.80
CA MET A 78 2.02 1.68 7.92
C MET A 78 2.71 1.21 9.20
N PHE A 79 3.47 0.12 9.12
CA PHE A 79 4.24 -0.40 10.25
C PHE A 79 5.26 0.63 10.75
N ASP A 80 6.02 1.25 9.84
CA ASP A 80 7.04 2.24 10.20
C ASP A 80 6.43 3.52 10.84
N THR A 81 5.16 3.84 10.55
CA THR A 81 4.50 5.10 10.98
C THR A 81 3.58 4.92 12.18
N TYR A 82 2.82 3.83 12.23
CA TYR A 82 1.75 3.59 13.22
C TYR A 82 2.02 2.36 14.09
N GLY A 83 3.02 1.54 13.78
CA GLY A 83 3.25 0.26 14.45
C GLY A 83 2.02 -0.63 14.35
N ASP A 84 1.55 -1.12 15.49
CA ASP A 84 0.40 -2.02 15.58
C ASP A 84 -0.95 -1.29 15.70
N GLN A 85 -0.97 0.05 15.70
CA GLN A 85 -2.20 0.82 15.95
C GLN A 85 -3.11 0.96 14.73
N LEU A 86 -2.57 0.77 13.52
CA LEU A 86 -3.30 0.89 12.27
C LEU A 86 -2.71 -0.09 11.26
N ALA A 87 -3.55 -0.90 10.63
CA ALA A 87 -3.13 -1.95 9.69
C ALA A 87 -3.78 -1.76 8.32
N LEU A 88 -3.11 -2.26 7.27
CA LEU A 88 -3.73 -2.35 5.94
C LEU A 88 -4.59 -3.62 5.86
N ASP A 89 -5.89 -3.45 5.59
CA ASP A 89 -6.82 -4.54 5.26
C ASP A 89 -6.65 -4.94 3.79
N ARG A 90 -6.95 -3.99 2.89
CA ARG A 90 -6.99 -4.19 1.45
C ARG A 90 -6.60 -2.93 0.71
N TYR A 91 -5.88 -3.11 -0.39
CA TYR A 91 -5.77 -2.12 -1.46
C TYR A 91 -6.50 -2.68 -2.69
N ASP A 92 -7.32 -1.86 -3.32
CA ASP A 92 -8.01 -2.16 -4.57
C ASP A 92 -7.48 -1.26 -5.68
N GLY A 93 -6.68 -1.82 -6.59
CA GLY A 93 -6.08 -1.06 -7.68
C GLY A 93 -7.07 -0.61 -8.75
N ALA A 94 -8.27 -1.20 -8.81
CA ALA A 94 -9.29 -0.81 -9.78
C ALA A 94 -10.05 0.44 -9.33
N THR A 95 -10.27 0.60 -8.02
CA THR A 95 -11.00 1.75 -7.46
C THR A 95 -10.09 2.77 -6.77
N GLY A 96 -8.79 2.47 -6.61
CA GLY A 96 -7.87 3.29 -5.82
C GLY A 96 -8.19 3.29 -4.33
N HIS A 97 -9.03 2.39 -3.84
CA HIS A 97 -9.43 2.37 -2.43
C HIS A 97 -8.39 1.65 -1.58
N ILE A 98 -8.00 2.30 -0.48
CA ILE A 98 -7.19 1.70 0.58
C ILE A 98 -8.04 1.61 1.83
N ARG A 99 -8.28 0.38 2.29
CA ARG A 99 -9.02 0.09 3.52
C ARG A 99 -8.04 -0.21 4.65
N PHE A 100 -8.18 0.52 5.76
CA PHE A 100 -7.39 0.32 6.97
C PHE A 100 -8.23 -0.28 8.09
N LEU A 101 -7.62 -1.17 8.87
CA LEU A 101 -8.18 -1.64 10.14
C LEU A 101 -7.62 -0.81 11.29
N VAL A 102 -8.51 -0.28 12.11
CA VAL A 102 -8.16 0.43 13.33
C VAL A 102 -8.01 -0.61 14.43
N SER A 103 -6.78 -0.78 14.94
CA SER A 103 -6.58 -1.63 16.11
C SER A 103 -7.18 -0.93 17.33
N GLU A 104 -8.03 -1.63 18.07
CA GLU A 104 -8.40 -1.19 19.41
C GLU A 104 -7.16 -1.29 20.29
N SER A 105 -6.75 -0.17 20.88
CA SER A 105 -5.74 -0.21 21.95
C SER A 105 -6.40 -0.93 23.11
N GLU A 106 -5.86 -2.07 23.52
CA GLU A 106 -6.25 -2.75 24.78
C GLU A 106 -6.13 -1.81 25.98
#